data_AF-A0A4Q5TSQ3-F1
#
_entry.id   AF-A0A4Q5TSQ3-F1
#
_cell.length_a   1.000
_cell.length_b   1.000
_cell.length_c   1.000
_cell.angle_alpha   90.00
_cell.angle_beta   90.00
_cell.angle_gamma   90.00
#
_symmetry.space_group_name_H-M   'P 1'
#
loop_
_entity.id
_entity.type
_entity.pdbx_description
1 polymer ?
#
loop_
_entity_poly.entity_id
_entity_poly.type
_entity_poly.pdbx_seq_one_letter_code
_entity_poly.pdbx_strand_id
1 'polypeptide(L)' 'HGSWNASRPVGFKVQRILFENGTAVGTEDFLTGFLKPGFPIFHRKTRFGRPAGLTVTPQGVLYVSDDANGVIYAVRKTR' A
#
# COMPACT_ATOMS: atom_id res chain seq x y z
N HIS A 1 5.99 0.46 -2.41
CA HIS A 1 6.82 -0.22 -1.39
C HIS A 1 6.99 0.66 -0.14
N GLY A 2 7.83 0.28 0.83
CA GLY A 2 8.01 0.98 2.11
C GLY A 2 9.49 1.15 2.51
N SER A 3 9.74 1.72 3.67
CA SER A 3 11.09 2.04 4.16
C SER A 3 11.94 0.79 4.39
N TRP A 4 13.22 0.86 4.02
CA TRP A 4 14.22 -0.16 4.35
C TRP A 4 15.20 0.31 5.45
N ASN A 5 15.49 1.60 5.53
CA ASN A 5 16.48 2.20 6.45
C ASN A 5 15.90 3.33 7.31
N ALA A 6 14.68 3.15 7.84
CA ALA A 6 14.06 4.10 8.75
C ALA A 6 14.00 3.50 10.16
N SER A 7 14.32 4.32 11.18
CA SER A 7 14.22 3.92 12.59
C SER A 7 12.79 3.51 13.00
N ARG A 8 11.78 4.15 12.40
CA ARG A 8 10.38 3.76 12.46
C ARG A 8 9.92 3.35 11.06
N PRO A 9 9.53 2.07 10.83
CA PRO A 9 9.05 1.65 9.52
C PRO A 9 7.81 2.43 9.07
N VAL A 10 7.83 2.87 7.81
CA VAL A 10 6.77 3.64 7.14
C VAL A 10 6.50 3.10 5.73
N GLY A 11 5.37 3.48 5.15
CA GLY A 11 4.93 2.98 3.84
C GLY A 11 4.22 1.64 3.96
N PHE A 12 4.50 0.72 3.04
CA PHE A 12 3.79 -0.57 2.91
C PHE A 12 2.28 -0.34 2.80
N LYS A 13 1.90 0.49 1.83
CA LYS A 13 0.52 0.86 1.51
C LYS A 13 0.43 1.35 0.08
N VAL A 14 -0.80 1.45 -0.44
CA VAL A 14 -1.14 2.23 -1.62
C VAL A 14 -1.80 3.52 -1.14
N GLN A 15 -1.33 4.65 -1.64
CA GLN A 15 -1.93 5.96 -1.41
C GLN A 15 -2.54 6.49 -2.70
N ARG A 16 -3.60 7.29 -2.55
CA ARG A 16 -4.20 8.07 -3.63
C ARG A 16 -3.80 9.53 -3.45
N ILE A 17 -3.39 10.15 -4.56
CA ILE A 17 -3.12 11.59 -4.62
C ILE A 17 -4.38 12.27 -5.16
N LEU A 18 -4.83 13.31 -4.46
CA LEU A 18 -6.00 14.10 -4.82
C LEU A 18 -5.55 15.27 -5.69
N PHE A 19 -6.25 15.48 -6.81
CA PHE A 19 -5.96 16.56 -7.76
C PHE A 19 -7.17 17.48 -7.91
N GLU A 20 -6.91 18.78 -7.93
CA GLU A 20 -7.86 19.82 -8.30
C GLU A 20 -7.24 20.70 -9.39
N ASN A 21 -7.94 20.87 -10.51
CA ASN A 21 -7.47 21.68 -11.64
C ASN A 21 -6.03 21.34 -12.09
N GLY A 22 -5.70 20.04 -12.12
CA GLY A 22 -4.37 19.55 -12.52
C GLY A 22 -3.28 19.69 -11.45
N THR A 23 -3.59 20.22 -10.27
CA THR A 23 -2.64 20.38 -9.16
C THR A 23 -2.91 19.37 -8.05
N ALA A 24 -1.86 18.74 -7.52
CA ALA A 24 -1.98 17.86 -6.35
C ALA A 24 -2.28 18.68 -5.09
N VAL A 25 -3.40 18.41 -4.43
CA VAL A 25 -3.88 19.15 -3.26
C VAL A 25 -3.86 18.34 -1.97
N GLY A 26 -3.67 17.02 -2.06
CA GLY A 26 -3.68 16.17 -0.88
C GLY A 26 -3.39 14.71 -1.18
N THR A 27 -3.34 13.91 -0.12
CA THR A 27 -3.10 12.46 -0.21
C THR A 27 -3.96 11.73 0.80
N GLU A 28 -4.44 10.54 0.43
CA GLU A 28 -5.18 9.65 1.32
C GLU A 28 -4.65 8.21 1.24
N ASP A 29 -4.79 7.48 2.35
CA ASP A 29 -4.45 6.07 2.44
C ASP A 29 -5.56 5.24 1.79
N PHE A 30 -5.23 4.48 0.74
CA PHE A 30 -6.21 3.73 -0.06
C PHE A 30 -6.23 2.24 0.29
N LEU A 31 -5.06 1.59 0.30
CA LEU A 31 -4.92 0.19 0.68
C LEU A 31 -3.80 0.06 1.72
N THR A 32 -4.17 -0.25 2.95
CA THR A 32 -3.26 -0.32 4.11
C THR A 32 -3.29 -1.70 4.75
N GLY A 33 -2.63 -1.81 5.90
CA GLY A 33 -2.57 -3.04 6.69
C GLY A 33 -1.24 -3.77 6.54
N PHE A 34 -0.53 -3.65 5.41
CA PHE A 34 0.70 -4.40 5.14
C PHE A 34 1.82 -4.18 6.15
N LEU A 35 1.76 -3.11 6.94
CA LEU A 35 2.61 -2.89 8.09
C LEU A 35 1.82 -3.12 9.39
N LYS A 36 2.22 -4.12 10.16
CA LYS A 36 1.59 -4.51 11.42
C LYS A 36 2.49 -4.20 12.62
N PRO A 37 1.92 -4.05 13.82
CA PRO A 37 2.70 -4.11 15.06
C PRO A 37 3.57 -5.37 15.07
N GLY A 38 4.76 -5.23 15.66
CA GLY A 38 5.65 -6.37 15.87
C GLY A 38 5.12 -7.34 16.89
N PHE A 39 5.71 -8.54 16.93
CA PHE A 39 5.53 -9.40 18.09
C PHE A 39 5.97 -8.64 19.36
N PRO A 40 5.23 -8.77 20.47
CA PRO A 40 5.51 -8.02 21.70
C PRO A 40 6.95 -8.16 22.19
N ILE A 41 7.57 -9.32 21.96
CA ILE A 41 8.94 -9.63 22.40
C ILE A 41 10.00 -8.87 21.59
N PHE A 42 9.70 -8.53 20.33
CA PHE A 42 10.68 -7.95 19.40
C PHE A 42 10.51 -6.45 19.18
N HIS A 43 9.47 -5.82 19.73
CA HIS A 43 9.16 -4.37 19.66
C HIS A 43 9.34 -3.69 18.29
N ARG A 44 9.31 -4.44 17.18
CA ARG A 44 9.58 -3.95 15.82
C ARG A 44 8.44 -4.31 14.89
N LYS A 45 7.87 -3.30 14.21
CA LYS A 45 6.82 -3.52 13.21
C LYS A 45 7.24 -4.57 12.19
N THR A 46 6.33 -5.47 11.86
CA THR A 46 6.53 -6.46 10.80
C THR A 46 5.76 -6.05 9.56
N ARG A 47 6.32 -6.33 8.39
CA ARG A 47 5.60 -6.17 7.12
C ARG A 47 5.09 -7.53 6.67
N PHE A 48 3.83 -7.59 6.27
CA PHE A 48 3.27 -8.81 5.66
C PHE A 48 3.22 -8.73 4.14
N GLY A 49 3.37 -7.55 3.54
CA GLY A 49 3.41 -7.39 2.10
C GLY A 49 4.13 -6.13 1.66
N ARG A 50 4.50 -6.10 0.38
CA ARG A 50 5.31 -5.04 -0.20
C ARG A 50 4.71 -4.60 -1.54
N PRO A 51 3.66 -3.74 -1.55
CA PRO A 51 3.05 -3.24 -2.78
C PRO A 51 4.09 -2.65 -3.76
N ALA A 52 4.10 -3.09 -5.01
CA ALA A 52 5.16 -2.82 -6.00
C ALA A 52 4.63 -2.07 -7.22
N GLY A 53 3.79 -2.73 -8.02
CA GLY A 53 3.20 -2.22 -9.25
C GLY A 53 1.69 -2.13 -9.15
N LEU A 54 1.11 -1.27 -9.98
CA LEU A 54 -0.32 -1.00 -10.05
C LEU A 54 -0.79 -1.03 -11.50
N THR A 55 -1.98 -1.57 -11.74
CA THR A 55 -2.72 -1.37 -12.99
C THR A 55 -4.22 -1.36 -12.73
N VAL A 56 -4.99 -0.66 -13.56
CA VAL A 56 -6.44 -0.51 -13.42
C VAL A 56 -7.11 -1.01 -14.68
N THR A 57 -8.13 -1.84 -14.53
CA THR A 57 -8.93 -2.30 -15.68
C THR A 57 -9.92 -1.22 -16.13
N PRO A 58 -10.46 -1.28 -17.35
CA PRO A 58 -11.52 -0.38 -17.79
C PRO A 58 -12.77 -0.39 -16.90
N GLN A 59 -13.02 -1.50 -16.18
CA GLN A 59 -14.12 -1.66 -15.23
C GLN A 59 -13.80 -1.10 -13.83
N GLY A 60 -12.61 -0.52 -13.63
CA GLY A 60 -12.20 0.11 -12.38
C GLY A 60 -11.66 -0.86 -11.33
N VAL A 61 -11.25 -2.08 -11.70
CA VAL A 61 -10.57 -3.00 -10.77
C VAL A 61 -9.11 -2.59 -10.68
N LEU A 62 -8.63 -2.29 -9.47
CA LEU A 62 -7.21 -2.03 -9.21
C LEU A 62 -6.49 -3.33 -8.88
N TYR A 63 -5.48 -3.69 -9.66
CA TYR A 63 -4.54 -4.75 -9.34
C TYR A 63 -3.28 -4.17 -8.71
N VAL A 64 -2.83 -4.80 -7.62
CA VAL A 64 -1.63 -4.42 -6.86
C VAL A 64 -0.72 -5.62 -6.75
N SER A 65 0.51 -5.53 -7.26
CA SER A 65 1.50 -6.60 -7.08
C SER A 65 2.25 -6.47 -5.76
N ASP A 66 2.63 -7.61 -5.20
CA ASP A 66 3.47 -7.72 -4.01
C ASP A 66 4.63 -8.65 -4.31
N ASP A 67 5.78 -8.03 -4.55
CA ASP A 67 6.98 -8.69 -5.04
C ASP A 67 7.71 -9.52 -3.97
N ALA A 68 7.45 -9.28 -2.68
CA ALA A 68 8.06 -10.04 -1.59
C ALA A 68 7.39 -11.40 -1.41
N ASN A 69 6.10 -11.49 -1.75
CA ASN A 69 5.28 -12.69 -1.56
C ASN A 69 4.87 -13.36 -2.87
N GLY A 70 5.10 -12.72 -4.03
CA GLY A 70 4.70 -13.25 -5.33
C GLY A 70 3.18 -13.29 -5.54
N VAL A 71 2.43 -12.37 -4.91
CA VAL A 71 0.97 -12.32 -4.98
C VAL A 71 0.46 -11.07 -5.70
N ILE A 72 -0.73 -11.16 -6.28
CA ILE A 72 -1.46 -10.03 -6.86
C ILE A 72 -2.79 -9.86 -6.12
N TYR A 73 -3.03 -8.68 -5.56
CA TYR A 73 -4.30 -8.31 -4.95
C TYR A 73 -5.22 -7.65 -5.97
N ALA A 74 -6.51 -8.00 -5.97
CA ALA A 74 -7.53 -7.32 -6.75
C ALA A 74 -8.45 -6.52 -5.81
N VAL A 75 -8.45 -5.20 -5.95
CA VAL A 75 -9.31 -4.29 -5.18
C VAL A 75 -10.45 -3.83 -6.09
N ARG A 76 -11.68 -4.10 -5.67
CA ARG A 76 -12.90 -3.73 -6.40
C ARG A 76 -13.95 -3.21 -5.43
N LYS A 77 -14.74 -2.25 -5.87
CA LYS A 77 -15.93 -1.82 -5.16
C LYS A 77 -16.94 -2.98 -5.14
N THR A 78 -17.36 -3.42 -3.96
CA THR A 78 -18.52 -4.30 -3.81
C THR A 78 -19.78 -3.44 -3.82
N ARG A 79 -20.90 -4.04 -4.25
CA ARG A 79 -22.20 -3.34 -4.29
C ARG A 79 -22.58 -2.76 -2.95
#